data_AF-A0AAX2GZ60-F1
#
_entry.id   AF-A0AAX2GZ60-F1
#
_cell.length_a   1.000
_cell.length_b   1.000
_cell.length_c   1.000
_cell.angle_alpha   90.00
_cell.angle_beta   90.00
_cell.angle_gamma   90.00
#
_symmetry.space_group_name_H-M   'P 1'
#
loop_
_entity.id
_entity.type
_entity.pdbx_description
1 polymer ?
#
loop_
_entity_poly.entity_id
_entity_poly.type
_entity_poly.pdbx_seq_one_letter_code
_entity_poly.pdbx_strand_id
1 'polypeptide(L)'
;MKNIAIQPELLPALYLSYIENTDRKEVQLGRYNTFTLYTLEELFEEISVDERKNIELYLVREYAQTMQEVGIEFEEGEQKLLAHSLTIGYDNTEALFIDEREVDSPLYVYYPDGGDIEKKKKRVSQLK
;
A
#
# COMPACT_ATOMS: atom_id res chain seq x y z
N MET A 1 3.32 -16.80 -12.56
CA MET A 1 3.40 -15.35 -12.30
C MET A 1 4.60 -14.83 -13.06
N LYS A 2 4.49 -13.67 -13.71
CA LYS A 2 5.58 -13.10 -14.49
C LYS A 2 6.29 -12.08 -13.60
N ASN A 3 7.53 -12.34 -13.24
CA ASN A 3 8.31 -11.38 -12.46
C ASN A 3 8.61 -10.18 -13.37
N ILE A 4 8.08 -9.02 -12.99
CA ILE A 4 8.42 -7.74 -13.59
C ILE A 4 9.79 -7.34 -13.03
N ALA A 5 10.54 -6.54 -13.78
CA ALA A 5 11.82 -6.03 -13.30
C ALA A 5 11.59 -5.19 -12.03
N ILE A 6 12.27 -5.55 -10.95
CA ILE A 6 12.25 -4.82 -9.68
C ILE A 6 12.85 -3.44 -9.91
N GLN A 7 12.15 -2.40 -9.47
CA GLN A 7 12.56 -0.99 -9.56
C GLN A 7 12.54 -0.35 -8.17
N PRO A 8 13.54 -0.65 -7.30
CA PRO A 8 13.55 -0.20 -5.90
C PRO A 8 13.48 1.33 -5.75
N GLU A 9 13.90 2.07 -6.78
CA GLU A 9 13.86 3.53 -6.85
C GLU A 9 12.44 4.12 -6.78
N LEU A 10 11.39 3.32 -6.98
CA LEU A 10 10.00 3.72 -6.81
C LEU A 10 9.59 3.81 -5.33
N LEU A 11 10.38 3.23 -4.42
CA LEU A 11 10.08 3.23 -2.99
C LEU A 11 10.72 4.43 -2.29
N PRO A 12 10.03 5.08 -1.34
CA PRO A 12 10.65 6.07 -0.46
C PRO A 12 11.86 5.48 0.28
N ALA A 13 12.94 6.26 0.36
CA ALA A 13 14.25 5.78 0.83
C ALA A 13 14.21 5.12 2.23
N LEU A 14 13.38 5.61 3.16
CA LEU A 14 13.26 4.99 4.49
C LEU A 14 12.55 3.64 4.44
N TYR A 15 11.53 3.49 3.60
CA TYR A 15 10.83 2.21 3.46
C TYR A 15 11.71 1.19 2.73
N LEU A 16 12.43 1.62 1.68
CA LEU A 16 13.42 0.78 1.01
C LEU A 16 14.50 0.30 1.98
N SER A 17 15.08 1.22 2.77
CA SER A 17 16.07 0.85 3.78
C SER A 17 15.48 -0.11 4.83
N TYR A 18 14.21 0.06 5.22
CA TYR A 18 13.56 -0.85 6.14
C TYR A 18 13.42 -2.26 5.54
N ILE A 19 12.82 -2.39 4.35
CA ILE A 19 12.53 -3.70 3.73
C ILE A 19 13.79 -4.48 3.34
N GLU A 20 14.88 -3.80 2.98
CA GLU A 20 16.18 -4.44 2.68
C GLU A 20 16.92 -4.94 3.93
N ASN A 21 16.64 -4.37 5.10
CA ASN A 21 17.40 -4.63 6.33
C ASN A 21 16.60 -5.35 7.42
N THR A 22 15.43 -5.90 7.09
CA THR A 22 14.55 -6.56 8.06
C THR A 22 14.06 -7.91 7.55
N ASP A 23 14.11 -8.91 8.41
CA ASP A 23 13.39 -10.17 8.19
C ASP A 23 11.92 -10.08 8.69
N ARG A 24 11.54 -8.96 9.31
CA ARG A 24 10.19 -8.78 9.84
C ARG A 24 9.20 -8.52 8.72
N LYS A 25 8.28 -9.46 8.58
CA LYS A 25 7.16 -9.40 7.63
C LYS A 25 5.85 -8.95 8.25
N GLU A 26 5.83 -8.52 9.52
CA GLU A 26 4.59 -8.16 10.19
C GLU A 26 4.68 -6.81 10.90
N VAL A 27 3.60 -6.05 10.85
CA VAL A 27 3.47 -4.75 11.51
C VAL A 27 2.16 -4.69 12.27
N GLN A 28 2.27 -4.51 13.58
CA GLN A 28 1.10 -4.31 14.43
C GLN A 28 0.69 -2.83 14.48
N LEU A 29 -0.51 -2.52 14.00
CA LEU A 29 -1.11 -1.18 13.86
C LEU A 29 -2.25 -0.91 14.86
N GLY A 30 -2.24 -1.60 15.99
CA GLY A 30 -3.27 -1.49 17.01
C GLY A 30 -3.27 -2.72 17.91
N ARG A 31 -4.33 -2.90 18.69
CA ARG A 31 -4.46 -4.10 19.55
C ARG A 31 -4.79 -5.37 18.74
N TYR A 32 -5.47 -5.21 17.60
CA TYR A 32 -6.02 -6.33 16.81
C TYR A 32 -5.71 -6.25 15.32
N ASN A 33 -4.86 -5.31 14.88
CA ASN A 33 -4.54 -5.12 13.47
C ASN A 33 -3.07 -5.48 13.27
N THR A 34 -2.81 -6.60 12.62
CA THR A 34 -1.46 -7.05 12.26
C THR A 34 -1.43 -7.25 10.77
N PHE A 35 -0.65 -6.43 10.09
CA PHE A 35 -0.48 -6.50 8.64
C PHE A 35 0.76 -7.30 8.29
N THR A 36 0.63 -8.17 7.29
CA THR A 36 1.77 -8.79 6.64
C THR A 36 2.32 -7.81 5.62
N LEU A 37 3.61 -7.49 5.70
CA LEU A 37 4.32 -6.70 4.71
C LEU A 37 4.74 -7.58 3.54
N TYR A 38 4.61 -7.02 2.34
CA TYR A 38 5.17 -7.62 1.14
C TYR A 38 6.69 -7.62 1.20
N THR A 39 7.32 -8.63 0.62
CA THR A 39 8.75 -8.60 0.29
C THR A 39 9.02 -7.67 -0.89
N LEU A 40 10.29 -7.33 -1.11
CA LEU A 40 10.66 -6.51 -2.25
C LEU A 40 10.23 -7.18 -3.57
N GLU A 41 10.32 -8.50 -3.68
CA GLU A 41 9.86 -9.23 -4.86
C GLU A 41 8.34 -9.16 -5.01
N GLU A 42 7.60 -9.40 -3.94
CA GLU A 42 6.13 -9.39 -3.92
C GLU A 42 5.57 -8.03 -4.36
N LEU A 43 6.20 -6.91 -3.97
CA LEU A 43 5.80 -5.56 -4.40
C LEU A 43 5.77 -5.38 -5.93
N PHE A 44 6.59 -6.13 -6.67
CA PHE A 44 6.70 -6.04 -8.13
C PHE A 44 6.07 -7.24 -8.85
N GLU A 45 5.26 -8.04 -8.15
CA GLU A 45 4.48 -9.10 -8.79
C GLU A 45 3.29 -8.53 -9.56
N GLU A 46 3.01 -9.14 -10.72
CA GLU A 46 1.84 -8.78 -11.54
C GLU A 46 0.54 -9.17 -10.82
N ILE A 47 -0.35 -8.20 -10.65
CA ILE A 47 -1.71 -8.36 -10.16
C ILE A 47 -2.73 -8.10 -11.27
N SER A 48 -3.97 -8.55 -11.05
CA SER A 48 -5.10 -8.24 -11.91
C SER A 48 -6.30 -7.81 -11.07
N VAL A 49 -6.80 -6.60 -11.31
CA VAL A 49 -8.01 -6.04 -10.68
C VAL A 49 -8.96 -5.63 -11.80
N ASP A 50 -10.15 -6.22 -11.85
CA ASP A 50 -11.16 -5.95 -12.90
C ASP A 50 -10.57 -5.93 -14.33
N GLU A 51 -9.83 -6.99 -14.67
CA GLU A 51 -9.15 -7.18 -15.97
C GLU A 51 -7.99 -6.20 -16.26
N ARG A 52 -7.75 -5.20 -15.40
CA ARG A 52 -6.57 -4.33 -15.47
C ARG A 52 -5.38 -5.03 -14.81
N LYS A 53 -4.27 -5.06 -15.54
CA LYS A 53 -3.01 -5.62 -15.05
C LYS A 53 -2.12 -4.52 -14.52
N ASN A 54 -1.61 -4.71 -13.30
CA ASN A 54 -0.64 -3.80 -12.70
C ASN A 54 0.34 -4.58 -11.81
N ILE A 55 1.07 -3.91 -10.93
CA ILE A 55 1.88 -4.53 -9.88
C ILE A 55 1.29 -4.31 -8.49
N GLU A 56 1.61 -5.21 -7.56
CA GLU A 56 1.15 -5.20 -6.17
C GLU A 56 1.33 -3.84 -5.49
N LEU A 57 2.47 -3.17 -5.76
CA LEU A 57 2.78 -1.82 -5.28
C LEU A 57 1.67 -0.78 -5.56
N TYR A 58 0.86 -0.98 -6.59
CA TYR A 58 -0.21 -0.07 -7.00
C TYR A 58 -1.62 -0.62 -6.74
N LEU A 59 -1.76 -1.71 -5.98
CA LEU A 59 -3.06 -2.33 -5.67
C LEU A 59 -4.12 -1.33 -5.18
N VAL A 60 -3.76 -0.46 -4.21
CA VAL A 60 -4.71 0.54 -3.68
C VAL A 60 -5.17 1.53 -4.75
N ARG A 61 -4.32 1.89 -5.72
CA ARG A 61 -4.70 2.76 -6.85
C ARG A 61 -5.75 2.08 -7.72
N GLU A 62 -5.56 0.80 -8.00
CA GLU A 62 -6.51 0.01 -8.79
C GLU A 62 -7.85 -0.14 -8.08
N TYR A 63 -7.84 -0.40 -6.76
CA TYR A 63 -9.07 -0.46 -5.98
C TYR A 63 -9.81 0.88 -5.95
N ALA A 64 -9.10 1.98 -5.72
CA ALA A 64 -9.69 3.32 -5.75
C ALA A 64 -10.35 3.61 -7.11
N GLN A 65 -9.66 3.27 -8.20
CA GLN A 65 -10.21 3.45 -9.55
C GLN A 65 -11.49 2.62 -9.76
N THR A 66 -11.48 1.34 -9.38
CA THR A 66 -12.70 0.49 -9.43
C THR A 66 -13.83 1.10 -8.63
N MET A 67 -13.57 1.60 -7.42
CA MET A 67 -14.59 2.20 -6.57
C MET A 67 -15.21 3.44 -7.20
N GLN A 68 -14.40 4.30 -7.84
CA GLN A 68 -14.91 5.45 -8.59
C GLN A 68 -15.77 5.03 -9.79
N GLU A 69 -15.40 3.97 -10.50
CA GLU A 69 -16.16 3.43 -11.64
C GLU A 69 -17.54 2.92 -11.24
N VAL A 70 -17.71 2.42 -10.01
CA VAL A 70 -19.01 1.98 -9.46
C VAL A 70 -19.76 3.08 -8.69
N GLY A 71 -19.24 4.31 -8.70
CA GLY A 71 -19.92 5.50 -8.18
C GLY A 71 -19.60 5.88 -6.74
N ILE A 72 -18.53 5.35 -6.14
CA ILE A 72 -18.00 5.84 -4.87
C ILE A 72 -17.23 7.13 -5.11
N GLU A 73 -17.59 8.18 -4.38
CA GLU A 73 -16.90 9.48 -4.43
C GLU A 73 -15.93 9.63 -3.26
N PHE A 74 -14.69 9.98 -3.57
CA PHE A 74 -13.66 10.35 -2.61
C PHE A 74 -13.56 11.87 -2.49
N GLU A 75 -13.26 12.38 -1.30
CA GLU A 75 -12.94 13.81 -1.15
C GLU A 75 -11.66 14.18 -1.92
N GLU A 76 -11.49 15.47 -2.27
CA GLU A 76 -10.31 15.92 -3.04
C GLU A 76 -8.97 15.53 -2.38
N GLY A 77 -8.92 15.58 -1.04
CA GLY A 77 -7.75 15.16 -0.27
C GLY A 77 -7.45 13.67 -0.38
N GLU A 78 -8.49 12.83 -0.35
CA GLU A 78 -8.40 11.38 -0.47
C GLU A 78 -7.99 10.97 -1.89
N GLN A 79 -8.58 11.60 -2.91
CA GLN A 79 -8.18 11.37 -4.31
C GLN A 79 -6.69 11.64 -4.51
N LYS A 80 -6.18 12.75 -3.96
CA LYS A 80 -4.75 13.08 -4.00
C LYS A 80 -3.89 12.10 -3.21
N LEU A 81 -4.39 11.53 -2.14
CA LEU A 81 -3.67 10.52 -1.37
C LEU A 81 -3.60 9.19 -2.14
N LEU A 82 -4.73 8.72 -2.65
CA LEU A 82 -4.87 7.48 -3.40
C LEU A 82 -4.06 7.50 -4.70
N ALA A 83 -4.03 8.62 -5.43
CA ALA A 83 -3.22 8.74 -6.65
C ALA A 83 -1.70 8.53 -6.41
N HIS A 84 -1.24 8.74 -5.18
CA HIS A 84 0.16 8.63 -4.76
C HIS A 84 0.39 7.48 -3.78
N SER A 85 -0.58 6.57 -3.61
CA SER A 85 -0.47 5.45 -2.68
C SER A 85 0.50 4.40 -3.19
N LEU A 86 1.34 3.85 -2.31
CA LEU A 86 2.12 2.65 -2.54
C LEU A 86 1.69 1.59 -1.54
N THR A 87 1.11 0.49 -2.02
CA THR A 87 0.75 -0.66 -1.19
C THR A 87 2.02 -1.32 -0.67
N ILE A 88 2.06 -1.61 0.63
CA ILE A 88 3.24 -2.19 1.30
C ILE A 88 2.92 -3.45 2.10
N GLY A 89 1.64 -3.80 2.25
CA GLY A 89 1.22 -4.99 2.96
C GLY A 89 -0.29 -5.15 2.99
N TYR A 90 -0.74 -6.20 3.67
CA TYR A 90 -2.14 -6.61 3.70
C TYR A 90 -2.52 -7.27 5.03
N ASP A 91 -3.81 -7.23 5.35
CA ASP A 91 -4.46 -8.03 6.38
C ASP A 91 -5.82 -8.48 5.84
N ASN A 92 -5.95 -9.77 5.49
CA ASN A 92 -7.10 -10.29 4.74
C ASN A 92 -7.35 -9.49 3.44
N THR A 93 -8.43 -8.73 3.38
CA THR A 93 -8.78 -7.86 2.24
C THR A 93 -8.29 -6.43 2.40
N GLU A 94 -7.87 -6.03 3.60
CA GLU A 94 -7.39 -4.68 3.90
C GLU A 94 -5.98 -4.47 3.34
N ALA A 95 -5.74 -3.30 2.76
CA ALA A 95 -4.44 -2.96 2.21
C ALA A 95 -3.74 -1.89 3.06
N LEU A 96 -2.50 -2.16 3.46
CA LEU A 96 -1.63 -1.18 4.10
C LEU A 96 -0.84 -0.44 3.03
N PHE A 97 -0.85 0.89 3.09
CA PHE A 97 -0.14 1.71 2.12
C PHE A 97 0.52 2.94 2.74
N ILE A 98 1.39 3.57 1.95
CA ILE A 98 2.09 4.82 2.25
C ILE A 98 1.93 5.82 1.10
N ASP A 99 2.21 7.10 1.38
CA ASP A 99 2.25 8.16 0.37
C ASP A 99 3.67 8.28 -0.21
N GLU A 100 3.83 8.05 -1.51
CA GLU A 100 5.15 8.08 -2.18
C GLU A 100 5.86 9.43 -2.09
N ARG A 101 5.11 10.51 -1.84
CA ARG A 101 5.63 11.88 -1.76
C ARG A 101 6.33 12.16 -0.42
N GLU A 102 6.07 11.34 0.61
CA GLU A 102 6.64 11.50 1.94
C GLU A 102 7.73 10.46 2.24
N VAL A 103 8.95 10.93 2.49
CA VAL A 103 10.07 10.05 2.87
C VAL A 103 9.76 9.22 4.12
N ASP A 104 9.11 9.82 5.12
CA ASP A 104 8.62 9.17 6.33
C ASP A 104 7.10 9.20 6.37
N SER A 105 6.42 8.58 5.40
CA SER A 105 4.97 8.61 5.33
C SER A 105 4.30 8.08 6.62
N PRO A 106 3.15 8.64 7.04
CA PRO A 106 2.22 7.93 7.90
C PRO A 106 1.79 6.60 7.25
N LEU A 107 1.37 5.66 8.08
CA LEU A 107 0.77 4.41 7.61
C LEU A 107 -0.73 4.61 7.44
N TYR A 108 -1.27 4.11 6.34
CA TYR A 108 -2.70 4.19 6.01
C TYR A 108 -3.25 2.80 5.74
N VAL A 109 -4.49 2.56 6.14
CA VAL A 109 -5.22 1.34 5.78
C VAL A 109 -6.34 1.74 4.82
N TYR A 110 -6.41 1.04 3.70
CA TYR A 110 -7.51 1.11 2.76
C TYR A 110 -8.43 -0.10 2.96
N TYR A 111 -9.73 0.16 3.06
CA TYR A 111 -10.78 -0.85 3.25
C TYR A 111 -11.58 -1.03 1.95
N PRO A 112 -11.31 -2.06 1.13
CA PRO A 112 -11.93 -2.17 -0.20
C PRO A 112 -13.44 -2.32 -0.19
N ASP A 113 -14.04 -2.86 0.88
CA ASP A 113 -15.49 -3.10 0.96
C ASP A 113 -16.33 -1.81 0.90
N GLY A 114 -15.76 -0.68 1.34
CA GLY A 114 -16.44 0.62 1.37
C GLY A 114 -15.64 1.77 0.77
N GLY A 115 -14.36 1.56 0.47
CA GLY A 115 -13.44 2.62 0.05
C GLY A 115 -12.90 3.47 1.20
N ASP A 116 -13.14 3.11 2.46
CA ASP A 116 -12.68 3.91 3.60
C ASP A 116 -11.15 3.95 3.70
N ILE A 117 -10.62 5.08 4.17
CA ILE A 117 -9.19 5.28 4.44
C ILE A 117 -8.99 5.63 5.91
N GLU A 118 -8.19 4.84 6.62
CA GLU A 118 -7.79 5.16 7.99
C GLU A 118 -6.31 5.52 8.09
N LYS A 119 -6.03 6.75 8.54
CA LYS A 119 -4.68 7.18 8.93
C LYS A 119 -4.30 6.62 10.30
N LYS A 120 -3.22 5.86 10.37
CA LYS A 120 -2.69 5.33 11.62
C LYS A 120 -1.72 6.32 12.28
N LYS A 121 -1.49 6.13 13.58
CA LYS A 121 -0.56 6.94 14.38
C LYS A 121 0.91 6.66 14.08
N LYS A 122 1.21 5.49 13.48
CA LYS A 122 2.57 5.07 13.14
C LYS A 122 3.00 5.60 11.77
N ARG A 123 4.30 5.78 11.61
CA ARG A 123 4.97 6.16 10.36
C ARG A 123 5.99 5.10 9.95
N VAL A 124 6.53 5.19 8.74
CA VAL A 124 7.56 4.28 8.21
C VAL A 124 8.75 4.12 9.14
N SER A 125 9.29 5.22 9.69
CA SER A 125 10.42 5.20 10.64
C SER A 125 10.14 4.44 11.95
N GLN A 126 8.88 4.07 12.21
CA GLN A 126 8.40 3.38 13.40
C GLN A 126 8.00 1.92 13.13
N LEU A 127 8.31 1.37 11.94
CA LEU A 127 8.09 -0.04 11.59
C LEU A 127 9.01 -1.03 12.33
N LYS A 128 9.76 -0.56 13.32
CA LYS A 128 10.79 -1.30 14.06
C LYS A 128 10.32 -2.53 14.81
#